data_AF-A0A940KGS1-F1
#
_entry.id   AF-A0A940KGS1-F1
#
_cell.length_a   1.000
_cell.length_b   1.000
_cell.length_c   1.000
_cell.angle_alpha   90.00
_cell.angle_beta   90.00
_cell.angle_gamma   90.00
#
_symmetry.space_group_name_H-M   'P 1'
#
loop_
_entity.id
_entity.type
_entity.pdbx_description
1 polymer ?
#
loop_
_entity_poly.entity_id
_entity_poly.type
_entity_poly.pdbx_seq_one_letter_code
_entity_poly.pdbx_strand_id
1 'polypeptide(L)'
;MPVIFHITTEPEWAAAKTAGHYEAPSLKEEGFIHCCQGDQIPDVLHRYFEGKKQLLKLSIDTSKLKSQLIYEWSPTNAATYPHVYGPINTDAVIAADKL
;
A
#
# COMPACT_ATOMS: atom_id res chain seq x y z
N MET A 1 -3.95 14.13 9.60
CA MET A 1 -4.61 12.84 9.31
C MET A 1 -3.50 11.82 9.15
N PRO A 2 -3.55 10.62 9.77
CA PRO A 2 -2.51 9.63 9.58
C PRO A 2 -2.69 9.01 8.18
N VAL A 3 -1.77 9.30 7.27
CA VAL A 3 -1.76 8.77 5.90
C VAL A 3 -0.64 7.75 5.79
N ILE A 4 -0.95 6.60 5.20
CA ILE A 4 0.03 5.58 4.83
C ILE A 4 0.06 5.45 3.31
N PHE A 5 1.12 4.85 2.78
CA PHE A 5 1.32 4.73 1.35
C PHE A 5 1.40 3.26 0.93
N HIS A 6 0.79 2.94 -0.21
CA HIS A 6 0.95 1.65 -0.86
C HIS A 6 1.41 1.86 -2.30
N ILE A 7 2.34 1.03 -2.76
CA ILE A 7 2.85 1.09 -4.13
C ILE A 7 2.26 -0.06 -4.92
N THR A 8 1.58 0.28 -6.01
CA THR A 8 0.96 -0.68 -6.92
C THR A 8 1.20 -0.25 -8.36
N THR A 9 0.61 -0.95 -9.33
CA THR A 9 0.67 -0.56 -10.75
C THR A 9 -0.61 0.16 -11.20
N GLU A 10 -0.50 1.00 -12.23
CA GLU A 10 -1.64 1.65 -12.89
C GLU A 10 -2.79 0.68 -13.26
N PRO A 11 -2.53 -0.49 -13.91
CA PRO A 11 -3.59 -1.43 -14.25
C PRO A 11 -4.25 -2.06 -13.03
N GLU A 12 -3.49 -2.43 -12.00
CA GLU A 12 -4.05 -3.00 -10.76
C GLU A 12 -4.94 -2.00 -10.03
N TRP A 13 -4.51 -0.73 -9.96
CA TRP A 13 -5.33 0.32 -9.37
C TRP A 13 -6.60 0.59 -10.19
N ALA A 14 -6.53 0.57 -11.52
CA ALA A 14 -7.70 0.74 -12.37
C ALA A 14 -8.73 -0.38 -12.16
N ALA A 15 -8.28 -1.63 -12.03
CA ALA A 15 -9.14 -2.77 -11.70
C ALA A 15 -9.79 -2.59 -10.32
N ALA A 16 -9.01 -2.20 -9.30
CA ALA A 16 -9.50 -1.97 -7.96
C ALA A 16 -10.56 -0.86 -7.87
N LYS A 17 -10.38 0.24 -8.62
CA LYS A 17 -11.41 1.29 -8.73
C LYS A 17 -12.74 0.77 -9.25
N THR A 18 -12.71 -0.22 -10.15
CA THR A 18 -13.92 -0.83 -10.72
C THR A 18 -14.56 -1.82 -9.74
N ALA A 19 -13.74 -2.55 -8.97
CA ALA A 19 -14.20 -3.48 -7.94
C ALA A 19 -14.72 -2.80 -6.66
N GLY A 20 -14.27 -1.58 -6.36
CA GLY A 20 -14.58 -0.84 -5.13
C GLY A 20 -13.62 -1.13 -3.97
N HIS A 21 -12.65 -2.02 -4.18
CA HIS A 21 -11.60 -2.34 -3.22
C HIS A 21 -10.34 -2.82 -3.95
N TYR A 22 -9.19 -2.61 -3.32
CA TYR A 22 -7.88 -3.04 -3.79
C TYR A 22 -7.40 -4.25 -2.99
N GLU A 23 -6.88 -5.25 -3.71
CA GLU A 23 -6.24 -6.43 -3.15
C GLU A 23 -4.84 -6.54 -3.75
N ALA A 24 -3.85 -6.82 -2.91
CA ALA A 24 -2.51 -7.19 -3.35
C ALA A 24 -2.32 -8.72 -3.27
N PRO A 25 -1.40 -9.31 -4.06
CA PRO A 25 -1.02 -10.72 -3.93
C PRO A 25 -0.65 -11.11 -2.49
N SER A 26 0.08 -10.23 -1.78
CA SER A 26 0.48 -10.44 -0.38
C SER A 26 -0.71 -10.65 0.56
N LEU A 27 -1.90 -10.12 0.25
CA LEU A 27 -3.08 -10.38 1.07
C LEU A 27 -3.48 -11.86 1.05
N LYS A 28 -3.30 -12.54 -0.08
CA LYS A 28 -3.58 -13.97 -0.23
C LYS A 28 -2.43 -14.85 0.23
N GLU A 29 -1.19 -14.39 0.03
CA GLU A 29 0.02 -15.17 0.32
C GLU A 29 0.45 -15.06 1.79
N GLU A 30 0.36 -13.87 2.37
CA GLU A 30 0.86 -13.54 3.71
C GLU A 30 -0.26 -13.14 4.68
N GLY A 31 -1.44 -12.77 4.17
CA GLY A 31 -2.61 -12.38 4.95
C GLY A 31 -2.75 -10.86 5.16
N PHE A 32 -1.86 -10.05 4.58
CA PHE A 32 -1.89 -8.59 4.70
C PHE A 32 -1.29 -7.87 3.49
N ILE A 33 -1.63 -6.59 3.32
CA ILE A 33 -1.09 -5.70 2.30
C ILE A 33 0.02 -4.85 2.90
N HIS A 34 1.22 -4.92 2.32
CA HIS A 34 2.34 -4.07 2.73
C HIS A 34 2.08 -2.61 2.37
N CYS A 35 2.08 -1.76 3.38
CA CYS A 35 2.12 -0.31 3.22
C CYS A 35 3.43 0.23 3.81
N CYS A 36 3.70 1.50 3.55
CA CYS A 36 4.88 2.19 4.02
C CYS A 36 4.55 3.62 4.46
N GLN A 37 5.46 4.21 5.22
CA GLN A 37 5.43 5.62 5.58
C GLN A 37 6.13 6.45 4.50
N GLY A 38 5.92 7.77 4.51
CA GLY A 38 6.42 8.66 3.46
C GLY A 38 7.95 8.63 3.31
N ASP A 39 8.66 8.55 4.43
CA ASP A 39 10.13 8.45 4.49
C ASP A 39 10.66 7.10 3.99
N GLN A 40 9.82 6.05 3.99
CA GLN A 40 10.19 4.70 3.59
C GLN A 40 10.03 4.45 2.08
N ILE A 41 9.30 5.31 1.36
CA ILE A 41 9.00 5.15 -0.07
C ILE A 41 10.27 4.93 -0.91
N PRO A 42 11.35 5.71 -0.77
CA PRO A 42 12.55 5.53 -1.60
C PRO A 42 13.19 4.14 -1.43
N ASP A 43 13.26 3.64 -0.19
CA ASP A 43 13.82 2.31 0.11
C ASP A 43 12.91 1.19 -0.43
N VAL A 44 11.59 1.31 -0.25
CA VAL A 44 10.60 0.36 -0.80
C VAL A 44 10.69 0.30 -2.33
N LEU A 45 10.78 1.45 -2.98
CA LEU A 45 10.93 1.53 -4.44
C LEU A 45 12.19 0.82 -4.93
N HIS A 46 13.33 1.12 -4.30
CA HIS A 46 14.60 0.52 -4.67
C HIS A 46 14.62 -1.00 -4.46
N ARG A 47 14.03 -1.52 -3.37
CA ARG A 47 14.11 -2.94 -3.04
C ARG A 47 13.11 -3.83 -3.79
N TYR A 48 11.87 -3.35 -3.97
CA TYR A 48 10.76 -4.20 -4.43
C TYR A 48 10.23 -3.83 -5.82
N PHE A 49 10.57 -2.64 -6.31
CA PHE A 49 10.02 -2.09 -7.55
C PHE A 49 11.09 -1.65 -8.55
N GLU A 50 12.36 -2.02 -8.33
CA GLU A 50 13.44 -1.75 -9.28
C GLU A 50 13.13 -2.38 -10.65
N GLY A 51 13.24 -1.57 -11.71
CA GLY A 51 12.94 -1.99 -13.08
C GLY A 51 11.45 -2.11 -13.43
N LYS A 52 10.52 -1.93 -12.47
CA LYS A 52 9.09 -1.90 -12.75
C LYS A 52 8.67 -0.54 -13.33
N LYS A 53 7.65 -0.54 -14.17
CA LYS A 53 7.08 0.65 -14.83
C LYS A 53 5.61 0.80 -14.48
N GLN A 54 5.05 1.99 -14.73
CA GLN A 54 3.64 2.30 -14.49
C GLN A 54 3.28 2.13 -13.02
N LEU A 55 4.16 2.62 -12.14
CA LEU A 55 3.96 2.55 -10.70
C LEU A 55 3.09 3.71 -10.23
N LEU A 56 2.23 3.41 -9.27
CA LEU A 56 1.41 4.37 -8.57
C LEU A 56 1.69 4.30 -7.07
N LYS A 57 1.81 5.48 -6.47
CA LYS A 57 1.77 5.68 -5.02
C LYS A 57 0.33 6.01 -4.62
N LEU A 58 -0.31 5.08 -3.94
CA LEU A 58 -1.62 5.31 -3.32
C LEU A 58 -1.43 5.95 -1.95
N SER A 59 -2.07 7.08 -1.71
CA SER A 59 -2.15 7.73 -0.40
C SER A 59 -3.44 7.29 0.28
N ILE A 60 -3.32 6.59 1.40
CA ILE A 60 -4.43 5.95 2.11
C ILE A 60 -4.68 6.67 3.43
N ASP A 61 -5.87 7.23 3.60
CA ASP A 61 -6.33 7.78 4.88
C ASP A 61 -6.76 6.64 5.80
N THR A 62 -5.97 6.41 6.84
CA THR A 62 -6.20 5.34 7.82
C THR A 62 -7.51 5.51 8.58
N SER A 63 -8.06 6.71 8.66
CA SER A 63 -9.34 7.00 9.34
C SER A 63 -10.55 6.45 8.57
N LYS A 64 -10.39 6.22 7.26
CA LYS A 64 -11.42 5.70 6.35
C LYS A 64 -11.23 4.23 6.01
N LEU A 65 -10.13 3.64 6.49
CA LEU A 65 -9.80 2.26 6.22
C LEU A 65 -10.75 1.34 7.00
N LYS A 66 -11.41 0.43 6.29
CA LYS A 66 -12.30 -0.56 6.91
C LYS A 66 -11.55 -1.78 7.46
N SER A 67 -10.41 -2.11 6.85
CA SER A 67 -9.56 -3.23 7.23
C SER A 67 -8.67 -2.88 8.41
N GLN A 68 -8.25 -3.91 9.16
CA GLN A 68 -7.40 -3.70 10.33
C GLN A 68 -6.00 -3.24 9.89
N LEU A 69 -5.51 -2.17 10.51
CA LEU A 69 -4.17 -1.65 10.32
C LEU A 69 -3.31 -1.98 11.54
N ILE A 70 -2.17 -2.64 11.32
CA ILE A 70 -1.21 -2.95 12.36
C ILE A 70 0.17 -2.42 11.93
N TYR A 71 0.90 -1.84 12.87
CA TYR A 71 2.26 -1.37 12.66
C TYR A 71 3.24 -2.41 13.20
N GLU A 72 3.96 -3.09 12.31
CA GLU A 72 4.86 -4.18 12.66
C GLU A 72 6.32 -3.81 12.43
N TRP A 73 7.17 -4.19 13.38
CA TRP A 73 8.60 -3.99 13.28
C TRP A 73 9.22 -5.00 12.31
N SER A 74 9.88 -4.50 11.26
CA SER A 74 10.67 -5.32 10.35
C SER A 74 12.13 -5.35 10.80
N PRO A 75 12.65 -6.50 11.29
CA PRO A 75 14.05 -6.62 11.68
C PRO A 75 15.00 -6.42 10.50
N THR A 76 14.58 -6.77 9.28
CA THR A 76 15.35 -6.62 8.05
C THR A 76 15.65 -5.16 7.72
N ASN A 77 14.73 -4.25 8.07
CA ASN A 77 14.83 -2.83 7.74
C ASN A 77 15.07 -1.95 8.97
N ALA A 78 15.13 -2.56 10.16
CA ALA A 78 15.16 -1.87 11.44
C ALA A 78 14.13 -0.72 11.50
N ALA A 79 12.91 -0.98 11.00
CA ALA A 79 11.87 0.03 10.86
C ALA A 79 10.48 -0.58 10.97
N THR A 80 9.50 0.24 11.37
CA THR A 80 8.10 -0.18 11.51
C THR A 80 7.32 0.12 10.24
N TYR A 81 6.64 -0.89 9.71
CA TYR A 81 5.82 -0.78 8.51
C TYR A 81 4.33 -0.97 8.84
N PRO A 82 3.44 -0.16 8.23
CA PRO A 82 2.00 -0.39 8.30
C PRO A 82 1.60 -1.59 7.43
N HIS A 83 0.89 -2.55 8.02
CA HIS A 83 0.29 -3.69 7.33
C HIS A 83 -1.22 -3.65 7.46
N VAL A 84 -1.91 -3.80 6.32
CA VAL A 84 -3.37 -3.81 6.26
C VAL A 84 -3.87 -5.25 6.12
N TYR A 85 -4.52 -5.76 7.16
CA TYR A 85 -5.08 -7.11 7.22
C TYR A 85 -6.47 -7.13 6.60
N GLY A 86 -6.52 -7.06 5.28
CA GLY A 86 -7.74 -7.05 4.49
C GLY A 86 -7.63 -6.22 3.22
N PRO A 87 -8.67 -6.22 2.37
CA PRO A 87 -8.71 -5.37 1.19
C PRO A 87 -8.74 -3.88 1.57
N ILE A 88 -8.13 -3.02 0.75
CA ILE A 88 -8.18 -1.57 0.94
C ILE A 88 -9.38 -1.03 0.18
N ASN A 89 -10.38 -0.48 0.88
CA ASN A 89 -11.53 0.16 0.23
C ASN A 89 -11.10 1.41 -0.54
N THR A 90 -11.62 1.61 -1.75
CA THR A 90 -11.20 2.71 -2.63
C THR A 90 -11.50 4.09 -2.02
N ASP A 91 -12.56 4.23 -1.22
CA ASP A 91 -12.87 5.46 -0.47
C ASP A 91 -11.80 5.88 0.55
N ALA A 92 -10.95 4.95 1.00
CA ALA A 92 -9.82 5.27 1.86
C ALA A 92 -8.63 5.85 1.08
N VAL A 93 -8.58 5.65 -0.24
CA VAL A 93 -7.51 6.17 -1.10
C VAL A 93 -7.84 7.61 -1.50
N ILE A 94 -7.09 8.56 -0.94
CA ILE A 94 -7.31 10.00 -1.14
C ILE A 94 -6.51 10.59 -2.30
N ALA A 95 -5.45 9.90 -2.75
CA ALA A 95 -4.66 10.28 -3.92
C ALA A 95 -3.97 9.06 -4.54
N ALA A 96 -3.71 9.11 -5.85
CA ALA A 96 -2.92 8.13 -6.58
C ALA A 96 -1.96 8.88 -7.52
N ASP A 97 -0.69 8.97 -7.12
CA ASP A 97 0.34 9.70 -7.85
C ASP A 97 1.20 8.74 -8.68
N LYS A 98 1.63 9.17 -9.86
CA LYS A 98 2.60 8.42 -10.67
C LYS A 98 4.00 8.52 -10.07
N LEU A 99 4.72 7.40 -10.07
CA LEU A 99 6.11 7.28 -9.63
C LEU A 99 7.05 7.08 -10.82
#